data_AF-A0A926V4L9-F1
#
_entry.id   AF-A0A926V4L9-F1
#
_cell.length_a   1.000
_cell.length_b   1.000
_cell.length_c   1.000
_cell.angle_alpha   90.00
_cell.angle_beta   90.00
_cell.angle_gamma   90.00
#
_symmetry.space_group_name_H-M   'P 1'
#
loop_
_entity.id
_entity.type
_entity.pdbx_description
1 polymer ?
#
loop_
_entity_poly.entity_id
_entity_poly.type
_entity_poly.pdbx_seq_one_letter_code
_entity_poly.pdbx_strand_id
1 'polypeptide(L)'
;MVLGAMTHLALRVSDRPRSEVFYDRVLGLLGYRRTAQTDEFTLWWSPRAGAITISALPELSSTQVFSTLHHLAFNADSREQVDAFYQHLQTLGIPVLKAPARALHPETSAVTEPDSAGKESFEDSVTPSEGFPVVSAPEQGEYYAVLFKDPDGLCLELVYIG
;
A
#
# COMPACT_ATOMS: atom_id res chain seq x y z
N MET A 1 9.49 -6.74 9.25
CA MET A 1 9.20 -5.70 8.22
C MET A 1 9.54 -4.35 8.82
N VAL A 2 9.68 -3.29 8.02
CA VAL A 2 9.98 -1.95 8.54
C VAL A 2 8.67 -1.24 8.89
N LEU A 3 8.50 -0.81 10.14
CA LEU A 3 7.35 -0.02 10.59
C LEU A 3 7.11 1.19 9.69
N GLY A 4 5.86 1.39 9.26
CA GLY A 4 5.48 2.55 8.45
C GLY A 4 5.95 2.49 6.99
N ALA A 5 6.67 1.44 6.57
CA ALA A 5 6.96 1.22 5.16
C ALA A 5 5.66 0.90 4.40
N MET A 6 5.53 1.41 3.16
CA MET A 6 4.40 1.09 2.28
C MET A 6 4.36 -0.42 2.02
N THR A 7 3.17 -1.02 2.16
CA THR A 7 2.94 -2.45 1.88
C THR A 7 2.26 -2.66 0.56
N HIS A 8 1.20 -1.90 0.31
CA HIS A 8 0.49 -1.96 -0.94
C HIS A 8 -0.24 -0.68 -1.29
N LEU A 9 -0.39 -0.49 -2.59
CA LEU A 9 -1.20 0.55 -3.20
C LEU A 9 -2.43 -0.10 -3.84
N ALA A 10 -3.62 0.34 -3.46
CA ALA A 10 -4.87 -0.09 -4.08
C ALA A 10 -5.45 1.03 -4.93
N LEU A 11 -5.80 0.70 -6.18
CA LEU A 11 -6.38 1.62 -7.15
C LEU A 11 -7.76 1.16 -7.60
N ARG A 12 -8.63 2.12 -7.91
CA ARG A 12 -9.88 1.90 -8.64
C ARG A 12 -9.70 2.30 -10.10
N VAL A 13 -10.19 1.47 -11.00
CA VAL A 13 -10.15 1.70 -12.45
C VAL A 13 -11.55 1.58 -13.07
N SER A 14 -11.82 2.37 -14.09
CA SER A 14 -13.10 2.41 -14.82
C SER A 14 -13.33 1.21 -15.73
N ASP A 15 -12.25 0.63 -16.26
CA ASP A 15 -12.28 -0.56 -17.10
C ASP A 15 -11.15 -1.50 -16.66
N ARG A 16 -11.53 -2.58 -15.95
CA ARG A 16 -10.56 -3.51 -15.37
C ARG A 16 -9.79 -4.30 -16.44
N PRO A 17 -10.42 -4.93 -17.45
CA PRO A 17 -9.69 -5.59 -18.53
C PRO A 17 -8.69 -4.68 -19.26
N ARG A 18 -9.08 -3.44 -19.58
CA ARG A 18 -8.18 -2.46 -20.22
C ARG A 18 -6.99 -2.13 -19.34
N SER A 19 -7.23 -1.93 -18.04
CA SER A 19 -6.20 -1.56 -17.07
C SER A 19 -5.25 -2.71 -16.78
N GLU A 20 -5.76 -3.93 -16.69
CA GLU A 20 -4.96 -5.15 -16.52
C GLU A 20 -3.89 -5.29 -17.61
N VAL A 21 -4.23 -5.03 -18.88
CA VAL A 21 -3.28 -5.07 -20.00
C VAL A 21 -2.17 -4.02 -19.83
N PHE A 22 -2.53 -2.82 -19.35
CA PHE A 22 -1.56 -1.75 -19.09
C PHE A 22 -0.63 -2.12 -17.92
N TYR A 23 -1.21 -2.47 -16.77
CA TYR A 23 -0.44 -2.74 -15.54
C TYR A 23 0.42 -3.99 -15.65
N ASP A 24 0.01 -5.03 -16.40
CA ASP A 24 0.90 -6.16 -16.71
C ASP A 24 2.19 -5.74 -17.40
N ARG A 25 2.08 -4.85 -18.40
CA ARG A 25 3.23 -4.40 -19.18
C ARG A 25 4.12 -3.49 -18.35
N VAL A 26 3.53 -2.45 -17.75
CA VAL A 26 4.28 -1.44 -17.00
C VAL A 26 4.91 -2.05 -15.76
N LEU A 27 4.14 -2.74 -14.92
CA LEU A 27 4.66 -3.29 -13.67
C LEU A 27 5.61 -4.48 -13.94
N GLY A 28 5.41 -5.21 -15.03
CA GLY A 28 6.35 -6.24 -15.49
C GLY A 28 7.75 -5.68 -15.77
N LEU A 29 7.86 -4.49 -16.37
CA LEU A 29 9.14 -3.80 -16.56
C LEU A 29 9.80 -3.38 -15.24
N LEU A 30 8.99 -3.13 -14.21
CA LEU A 30 9.44 -2.72 -12.87
C LEU A 30 9.71 -3.94 -11.95
N GLY A 31 9.61 -5.16 -12.47
CA GLY A 31 9.94 -6.39 -11.73
C GLY A 31 8.80 -6.95 -10.88
N TYR A 32 7.57 -6.45 -11.03
CA TYR A 32 6.40 -7.06 -10.42
C TYR A 32 5.92 -8.27 -11.22
N ARG A 33 5.20 -9.16 -10.55
CA ARG A 33 4.49 -10.29 -11.17
C ARG A 33 3.03 -10.28 -10.77
N ARG A 34 2.12 -10.55 -11.70
CA ARG A 34 0.72 -10.81 -11.38
C ARG A 34 0.64 -12.11 -10.57
N THR A 35 0.10 -12.05 -9.36
CA THR A 35 0.02 -13.21 -8.45
C THR A 35 -1.41 -13.58 -8.06
N ALA A 36 -2.38 -12.68 -8.26
CA ALA A 36 -3.80 -13.00 -8.08
C ALA A 36 -4.69 -12.23 -9.05
N GLN A 37 -5.81 -12.85 -9.42
CA GLN A 37 -6.90 -12.25 -10.17
C GLN A 37 -8.20 -12.91 -9.70
N THR A 38 -9.10 -12.13 -9.12
CA THR A 38 -10.42 -12.54 -8.65
C THR A 38 -11.49 -11.69 -9.35
N ASP A 39 -12.77 -11.92 -9.09
CA ASP A 39 -13.82 -11.03 -9.62
C ASP A 39 -13.77 -9.62 -8.99
N GLU A 40 -13.13 -9.49 -7.81
CA GLU A 40 -13.04 -8.23 -7.07
C GLU A 40 -11.80 -7.40 -7.44
N PHE A 41 -10.65 -8.06 -7.62
CA PHE A 41 -9.38 -7.36 -7.84
C PHE A 41 -8.36 -8.17 -8.64
N THR A 42 -7.34 -7.47 -9.15
CA THR A 42 -6.11 -8.05 -9.69
C THR A 42 -4.92 -7.52 -8.91
N LEU A 43 -3.95 -8.38 -8.60
CA LEU A 43 -2.79 -8.09 -7.75
C LEU A 43 -1.47 -8.39 -8.46
N TRP A 44 -0.56 -7.43 -8.38
CA TRP A 44 0.84 -7.58 -8.74
C TRP A 44 1.72 -7.44 -7.51
N TRP A 45 2.70 -8.35 -7.36
CA TRP A 45 3.59 -8.40 -6.21
C TRP A 45 5.06 -8.26 -6.64
N SER A 46 5.83 -7.53 -5.84
CA SER A 46 7.28 -7.49 -5.89
C SER A 46 7.86 -7.73 -4.49
N PRO A 47 8.83 -8.65 -4.32
CA PRO A 47 9.44 -8.91 -3.02
C PRO A 47 10.21 -7.71 -2.46
N ARG A 48 10.52 -6.70 -3.30
CA ARG A 48 11.26 -5.50 -2.89
C ARG A 48 10.38 -4.28 -2.65
N ALA A 49 9.13 -4.30 -3.13
CA ALA A 49 8.29 -3.11 -3.20
C ALA A 49 6.83 -3.32 -2.77
N GLY A 50 6.44 -4.55 -2.42
CA GLY A 50 5.09 -4.87 -1.96
C GLY A 50 4.10 -5.09 -3.10
N ALA A 51 2.82 -4.82 -2.84
CA ALA A 51 1.74 -5.10 -3.78
C ALA A 51 1.16 -3.85 -4.45
N ILE A 52 0.69 -4.01 -5.69
CA ILE A 52 -0.22 -3.06 -6.33
C ILE A 52 -1.48 -3.84 -6.70
N THR A 53 -2.64 -3.30 -6.35
CA THR A 53 -3.94 -3.88 -6.72
C THR A 53 -4.79 -2.91 -7.51
N ILE A 54 -5.59 -3.45 -8.42
CA ILE A 54 -6.66 -2.70 -9.07
C ILE A 54 -8.00 -3.40 -8.85
N SER A 55 -9.05 -2.62 -8.62
CA SER A 55 -10.45 -3.07 -8.60
C SER A 55 -11.29 -2.19 -9.52
N ALA A 56 -12.39 -2.73 -10.03
CA ALA A 56 -13.31 -1.94 -10.83
C ALA A 56 -13.99 -0.86 -9.97
N LEU A 57 -14.29 0.30 -10.55
CA LEU A 57 -15.24 1.23 -9.95
C LEU A 57 -16.58 0.53 -9.75
N PRO A 58 -17.28 0.75 -8.61
CA PRO A 58 -18.60 0.20 -8.41
C PRO A 58 -19.57 0.72 -9.49
N GLU A 59 -20.57 -0.11 -9.87
CA GLU A 59 -21.59 0.30 -10.84
C GLU A 59 -22.26 1.61 -10.38
N LEU A 60 -22.31 2.57 -11.30
CA LEU A 60 -22.51 3.98 -10.98
C LEU A 60 -23.93 4.28 -10.48
N SER A 61 -24.02 5.11 -9.44
CA SER A 61 -25.07 6.14 -9.39
C SER A 61 -24.48 7.44 -9.97
N SER A 62 -25.26 8.18 -10.75
CA SER A 62 -24.81 9.28 -11.62
C SER A 62 -24.23 10.52 -10.92
N THR A 63 -24.05 10.50 -9.59
CA THR A 63 -23.68 11.66 -8.78
C THR A 63 -22.37 11.49 -7.99
N GLN A 64 -21.75 10.30 -8.02
CA GLN A 64 -20.61 10.02 -7.14
C GLN A 64 -19.27 10.11 -7.90
N VAL A 65 -18.43 11.07 -7.48
CA VAL A 65 -17.04 11.18 -7.94
C VAL A 65 -16.18 10.28 -7.06
N PHE A 66 -15.48 9.33 -7.66
CA PHE A 66 -14.54 8.46 -6.97
C PHE A 66 -13.10 8.85 -7.27
N SER A 67 -12.23 8.75 -6.26
CA SER A 67 -10.78 8.81 -6.44
C SER A 67 -10.28 7.49 -7.03
N THR A 68 -9.34 7.57 -7.97
CA THR A 68 -8.58 6.41 -8.48
C THR A 68 -7.70 5.81 -7.39
N LEU A 69 -7.23 6.60 -6.42
CA LEU A 69 -6.59 6.09 -5.22
C LEU A 69 -7.64 5.50 -4.29
N HIS A 70 -7.65 4.17 -4.12
CA HIS A 70 -8.56 3.46 -3.22
C HIS A 70 -8.08 3.55 -1.77
N HIS A 71 -6.87 3.06 -1.51
CA HIS A 71 -6.15 3.26 -0.25
C HIS A 71 -4.65 3.01 -0.45
N LEU A 72 -3.86 3.50 0.49
CA LEU A 72 -2.45 3.20 0.68
C LEU A 72 -2.30 2.53 2.04
N ALA A 73 -1.54 1.44 2.10
CA ALA A 73 -1.32 0.69 3.33
C ALA A 73 0.14 0.77 3.79
N PHE A 74 0.32 0.74 5.11
CA PHE A 74 1.60 0.76 5.78
C PHE A 74 1.77 -0.47 6.66
N ASN A 75 3.02 -0.87 6.88
CA ASN A 75 3.36 -1.96 7.77
C ASN A 75 3.17 -1.56 9.23
N ALA A 76 2.63 -2.49 10.01
CA ALA A 76 2.73 -2.52 11.46
C ALA A 76 3.64 -3.69 11.88
N ASP A 77 4.32 -3.55 13.01
CA ASP A 77 5.21 -4.57 13.57
C ASP A 77 4.45 -5.67 14.30
N SER A 78 3.25 -5.35 14.81
CA SER A 78 2.43 -6.29 15.58
C SER A 78 0.94 -5.96 15.51
N ARG A 79 0.10 -6.90 15.96
CA ARG A 79 -1.34 -6.68 16.08
C ARG A 79 -1.66 -5.66 17.17
N GLU A 80 -0.93 -5.76 18.27
CA GLU A 80 -1.04 -4.88 19.43
C GLU A 80 -0.73 -3.43 19.02
N GLN A 81 0.19 -3.22 18.08
CA GLN A 81 0.47 -1.89 17.53
C GLN A 81 -0.70 -1.36 16.69
N VAL A 82 -1.38 -2.21 15.89
CA VAL A 82 -2.60 -1.81 15.17
C VAL A 82 -3.71 -1.42 16.15
N ASP A 83 -3.88 -2.20 17.22
CA ASP A 83 -4.88 -1.92 18.25
C ASP A 83 -4.57 -0.61 18.99
N ALA A 84 -3.31 -0.40 19.37
CA ALA A 84 -2.86 0.84 20.01
C ALA A 84 -3.04 2.06 19.09
N PHE A 85 -2.69 1.92 17.80
CA PHE A 85 -2.87 2.98 16.81
C PHE A 85 -4.36 3.32 16.64
N TYR A 86 -5.23 2.31 16.57
CA TYR A 86 -6.68 2.51 16.51
C TYR A 86 -7.22 3.27 17.72
N GLN A 87 -6.79 2.93 18.94
CA GLN A 87 -7.16 3.69 20.13
C GLN A 87 -6.67 5.14 20.05
N HIS A 88 -5.44 5.34 19.59
CA HIS A 88 -4.88 6.68 19.45
C HIS A 88 -5.64 7.55 18.43
N LEU A 89 -5.99 7.01 17.27
CA LEU A 89 -6.83 7.71 16.27
C LEU A 89 -8.15 8.19 16.88
N GLN A 90 -8.78 7.39 17.74
CA GLN A 90 -10.01 7.78 18.43
C GLN A 90 -9.77 8.95 19.39
N THR A 91 -8.66 8.95 20.13
CA THR A 91 -8.32 10.09 21.02
C THR A 91 -8.09 11.39 20.25
N LEU A 92 -7.60 11.29 19.01
CA LEU A 92 -7.39 12.42 18.10
C LEU A 92 -8.68 12.84 17.37
N GLY A 93 -9.78 12.12 17.53
CA GLY A 93 -11.03 12.36 16.80
C GLY A 93 -10.93 12.09 15.30
N ILE A 94 -9.95 11.29 14.85
CA ILE A 94 -9.79 10.93 13.45
C ILE A 94 -10.87 9.89 13.08
N PRO A 95 -11.66 10.11 12.01
CA PRO A 95 -12.71 9.17 11.61
C PRO A 95 -12.13 7.80 11.26
N VAL A 96 -12.60 6.76 11.96
CA VAL A 96 -12.23 5.37 11.67
C VAL A 96 -13.34 4.72 10.84
N LEU A 97 -13.01 4.31 9.62
CA LEU A 97 -13.96 3.66 8.71
C LEU A 97 -14.27 2.21 9.10
N LYS A 98 -13.31 1.52 9.72
CA LYS A 98 -13.44 0.12 10.17
C LYS A 98 -12.50 -0.13 11.35
N ALA A 99 -13.02 -0.71 12.42
CA ALA A 99 -12.22 -1.12 13.58
C ALA A 99 -11.32 -2.33 13.23
N PRO A 100 -10.17 -2.52 13.94
CA PRO A 100 -9.35 -3.71 13.79
C PRO A 100 -10.18 -4.99 13.96
N ALA A 101 -10.10 -5.88 12.98
CA ALA A 101 -10.80 -7.14 13.00
C ALA A 101 -9.91 -8.23 12.44
N ARG A 102 -10.02 -9.45 12.98
CA ARG A 102 -9.31 -10.60 12.45
C ARG A 102 -10.01 -11.05 11.17
N ALA A 103 -9.41 -10.74 10.03
CA ALA A 103 -9.77 -11.30 8.74
C ALA A 103 -8.59 -12.14 8.21
N LEU A 104 -8.88 -13.20 7.46
CA LEU A 104 -7.88 -13.86 6.63
C LEU A 104 -7.54 -12.88 5.50
N HIS A 105 -6.28 -12.46 5.40
CA HIS A 105 -5.84 -11.64 4.28
C HIS A 105 -5.80 -12.53 3.03
N PRO A 106 -6.42 -12.14 1.90
CA PRO A 106 -6.44 -12.97 0.68
C PRO A 106 -5.03 -13.30 0.17
N GLU A 107 -4.01 -12.47 0.45
CA GLU A 107 -2.61 -12.75 0.09
C GLU A 107 -1.89 -13.83 0.93
N THR A 108 -2.44 -14.28 2.06
CA THR A 108 -1.75 -15.26 2.93
C THR A 108 -1.85 -16.72 2.46
N SER A 109 -2.62 -17.01 1.41
CA SER A 109 -2.76 -18.38 0.89
C SER A 109 -1.67 -18.79 -0.11
N ALA A 110 -0.76 -17.89 -0.50
CA ALA A 110 0.20 -18.14 -1.59
C ALA A 110 1.69 -18.11 -1.20
N VAL A 111 2.03 -17.97 0.09
CA VAL A 111 3.43 -18.01 0.54
C VAL A 111 3.58 -19.10 1.61
N THR A 112 4.20 -20.22 1.23
CA THR A 112 4.71 -21.20 2.19
C THR A 112 6.05 -20.68 2.71
N GLU A 113 6.05 -20.11 3.92
CA GLU A 113 7.28 -19.74 4.64
C GLU A 113 7.93 -20.99 5.26
N PRO A 114 9.26 -21.18 5.17
CA PRO A 114 9.98 -22.09 6.05
C PRO A 114 10.43 -21.38 7.34
N ASP A 115 10.05 -22.03 8.45
CA ASP A 115 10.55 -22.01 9.83
C ASP A 115 11.15 -20.77 10.52
N SER A 116 10.67 -20.64 11.75
CA SER A 116 10.94 -19.67 12.81
C SER A 116 12.37 -19.62 13.34
N ALA A 117 12.79 -18.45 13.85
CA ALA A 117 13.34 -18.30 15.20
C ALA A 117 13.54 -16.81 15.58
N GLY A 118 13.33 -16.50 16.88
CA GLY A 118 13.83 -15.28 17.51
C GLY A 118 12.76 -14.33 18.03
N LYS A 119 12.21 -14.62 19.22
CA LYS A 119 11.47 -13.64 20.03
C LYS A 119 12.49 -12.87 20.87
N GLU A 120 12.57 -11.57 20.68
CA GLU A 120 13.07 -10.66 21.71
C GLU A 120 11.94 -9.68 22.06
N SER A 121 11.56 -9.70 23.33
CA SER A 121 10.62 -8.79 23.95
C SER A 121 11.34 -7.49 24.31
N PHE A 122 10.81 -6.36 23.87
CA PHE A 122 11.21 -5.06 24.40
C PHE A 122 9.96 -4.31 24.84
N GLU A 123 9.91 -4.00 26.14
CA GLU A 123 9.03 -2.99 26.69
C GLU A 123 9.64 -1.64 26.33
N ASP A 124 8.90 -0.78 25.62
CA ASP A 124 9.07 0.64 25.85
C ASP A 124 7.76 1.41 25.64
N SER A 125 7.39 2.09 26.71
CA SER A 125 6.28 3.02 26.79
C SER A 125 6.61 4.27 25.98
N VAL A 126 5.99 4.43 24.81
CA VAL A 126 6.08 5.69 24.05
C VAL A 126 5.15 6.72 24.67
N THR A 127 5.71 7.63 25.46
CA THR A 127 5.07 8.91 25.80
C THR A 127 5.12 9.83 24.59
N PRO A 128 4.02 10.48 24.17
CA PRO A 128 4.05 11.41 23.06
C PRO A 128 4.58 12.77 23.52
N SER A 129 5.88 13.00 23.40
CA SER A 129 6.43 14.35 23.36
C SER A 129 7.82 14.32 22.73
N GLU A 130 7.92 14.92 21.55
CA GLU A 130 8.98 15.80 21.04
C GLU A 130 8.81 15.78 19.50
N GLY A 131 8.88 16.95 18.86
CA GLY A 131 8.56 17.10 17.43
C GLY A 131 9.33 16.11 16.56
N PHE A 132 8.69 15.56 15.53
CA PHE A 132 9.36 14.68 14.57
C PHE A 132 10.66 15.35 14.10
N PRO A 133 11.82 14.70 14.25
CA PRO A 133 13.08 15.28 13.80
C PRO A 133 12.95 15.60 12.31
N VAL A 134 13.13 16.88 11.96
CA VAL A 134 13.22 17.29 10.56
C VAL A 134 14.53 16.73 10.04
N VAL A 135 14.47 15.55 9.42
CA VAL A 135 15.60 14.99 8.69
C VAL A 135 15.81 15.89 7.47
N SER A 136 16.98 16.52 7.39
CA SER A 136 17.39 17.26 6.20
C SER A 136 17.31 16.33 5.00
N ALA A 137 16.64 16.76 3.93
CA ALA A 137 16.61 16.00 2.68
C ALA A 137 18.05 15.66 2.26
N PRO A 138 18.30 14.46 1.71
CA PRO A 138 19.63 14.10 1.20
C PRO A 138 20.12 15.16 0.20
N GLU A 139 21.44 15.38 0.15
CA GLU A 139 22.08 16.33 -0.78
C GLU A 139 21.60 16.11 -2.22
N GLN A 140 21.52 17.20 -3.00
CA GLN A 140 20.93 17.23 -4.34
C GLN A 140 21.68 16.32 -5.31
N GLY A 141 21.19 15.09 -5.42
CA GLY A 141 21.53 14.16 -6.48
C GLY A 141 20.88 14.51 -7.82
N GLU A 142 21.32 13.87 -8.90
CA GLU A 142 20.66 14.01 -10.21
C GLU A 142 19.24 13.43 -10.11
N TYR A 143 18.24 14.24 -10.45
CA TYR A 143 16.85 13.81 -10.58
C TYR A 143 16.53 13.57 -12.06
N TYR A 144 16.37 12.30 -12.44
CA TYR A 144 16.05 11.91 -13.80
C TYR A 144 14.79 11.03 -13.81
N ALA A 145 13.73 11.49 -14.48
CA ALA A 145 12.43 10.85 -14.38
C ALA A 145 11.65 10.85 -15.70
N VAL A 146 10.72 9.90 -15.81
CA VAL A 146 9.67 9.89 -16.83
C VAL A 146 8.30 9.87 -16.15
N LEU A 147 7.44 10.82 -16.52
CA LEU A 147 6.03 10.85 -16.13
C LEU A 147 5.17 10.31 -17.26
N PHE A 148 4.18 9.50 -16.90
CA PHE A 148 3.22 8.94 -17.83
C PHE A 148 1.86 8.76 -17.16
N LYS A 149 0.84 8.49 -17.96
CA LYS A 149 -0.55 8.34 -17.50
C LYS A 149 -0.98 6.89 -17.60
N ASP A 150 -1.72 6.42 -16.60
CA ASP A 150 -2.47 5.18 -16.73
C ASP A 150 -3.75 5.38 -17.58
N PRO A 151 -4.50 4.30 -17.90
CA PRO A 151 -5.71 4.41 -18.73
C PRO A 151 -6.81 5.31 -18.17
N ASP A 152 -6.77 5.60 -16.88
CA ASP A 152 -7.74 6.41 -16.14
C ASP A 152 -7.19 7.82 -15.83
N GLY A 153 -5.97 8.13 -16.29
CA GLY A 153 -5.34 9.43 -16.15
C GLY A 153 -4.59 9.65 -14.83
N LEU A 154 -4.39 8.62 -14.01
CA LEU A 154 -3.49 8.68 -12.86
C LEU A 154 -2.07 8.97 -13.36
N CYS A 155 -1.41 9.95 -12.75
CA CYS A 155 -0.02 10.27 -13.07
C CYS A 155 0.90 9.29 -12.36
N LEU A 156 1.74 8.60 -13.12
CA LEU A 156 2.75 7.68 -12.63
C LEU A 156 4.13 8.21 -13.03
N GLU A 157 5.12 7.95 -12.18
CA GLU A 157 6.48 8.45 -12.37
C GLU A 157 7.49 7.33 -12.08
N LEU A 158 8.46 7.17 -12.98
CA LEU A 158 9.66 6.38 -12.73
C LEU A 158 10.82 7.35 -12.51
N VAL A 159 11.48 7.24 -11.36
CA VAL A 159 12.50 8.18 -10.90
C VAL A 159 13.82 7.45 -10.68
N TYR A 160 14.91 8.08 -11.12
CA TYR A 160 16.28 7.82 -10.68
C TYR A 160 16.77 9.01 -9.86
N ILE A 161 17.35 8.72 -8.69
CA ILE A 161 18.02 9.68 -7.81
C ILE A 161 19.45 9.16 -7.63
N GLY A 162 20.44 9.90 -8.13
CA GLY A 162 21.86 9.51 -8.17
C GLY A 162 22.78 10.45 -7.43
#